data_AF-A0A436F1W8-F1
#
_entry.id   AF-A0A436F1W8-F1
#
_cell.length_a   1.000
_cell.length_b   1.000
_cell.length_c   1.000
_cell.angle_alpha   90.00
_cell.angle_beta   90.00
_cell.angle_gamma   90.00
#
_symmetry.space_group_name_H-M   'P 1'
#
loop_
_entity.id
_entity.type
_entity.pdbx_description
1 polymer ?
#
loop_
_entity_poly.entity_id
_entity_poly.type
_entity_poly.pdbx_seq_one_letter_code
_entity_poly.pdbx_strand_id
1 'polypeptide(L)'
;MTSQIIPVEPFDFIIFGGTGDLSERKLLPSLYYRQRDHQFSEPTRIIGTSRSKMSDEEFQAFAKQAISEHVKPADIDAKELKTF
;
A
#
# COMPACT_ATOMS: atom_id res chain seq x y z
N MET A 1 10.19 -24.75 10.07
CA MET A 1 10.03 -23.43 10.71
C MET A 1 8.70 -22.86 10.26
N THR A 2 7.77 -22.60 11.17
CA THR A 2 6.51 -21.94 10.82
C THR A 2 6.80 -20.46 10.57
N SER A 3 6.41 -19.95 9.40
CA SER A 3 6.49 -18.52 9.10
C SER A 3 5.50 -17.79 10.03
N GLN A 4 6.03 -17.04 11.00
CA GLN A 4 5.24 -16.12 11.80
C GLN A 4 5.42 -14.72 11.26
N ILE A 5 4.32 -13.98 11.16
CA ILE A 5 4.31 -12.57 10.78
C ILE A 5 4.74 -11.77 12.01
N ILE A 6 5.83 -11.03 11.88
CA ILE A 6 6.36 -10.18 12.94
C ILE A 6 5.77 -8.78 12.73
N PRO A 7 4.94 -8.27 13.66
CA PRO A 7 4.43 -6.91 13.59
C PRO A 7 5.57 -5.91 13.57
N VAL A 8 5.41 -4.84 12.80
CA VAL A 8 6.36 -3.73 12.69
C VAL A 8 5.85 -2.56 13.52
N GLU A 9 6.74 -1.91 14.26
CA GLU A 9 6.41 -0.68 14.99
C GLU A 9 5.95 0.43 14.03
N PRO A 10 5.10 1.38 14.45
CA PRO A 10 4.57 2.45 13.60
C PRO A 10 5.66 3.24 12.84
N PHE A 11 5.42 3.57 11.57
CA PHE A 11 6.39 4.27 10.72
C PHE A 11 5.75 5.09 9.60
N ASP A 12 6.55 6.01 9.04
CA ASP A 12 6.27 6.70 7.80
C ASP A 12 7.07 6.09 6.65
N PHE A 13 6.39 5.63 5.61
CA PHE A 13 7.00 5.08 4.40
C PHE A 13 6.90 6.08 3.25
N ILE A 14 8.04 6.68 2.88
CA ILE A 14 8.07 7.72 1.84
C ILE A 14 8.55 7.13 0.52
N ILE A 15 7.66 7.11 -0.48
CA ILE A 15 7.94 6.60 -1.83
C ILE A 15 8.35 7.77 -2.73
N PHE A 16 9.64 7.91 -2.99
CA PHE A 16 10.15 8.80 -4.03
C PHE A 16 9.85 8.20 -5.40
N GLY A 17 9.10 8.94 -6.23
CA GLY A 17 8.50 8.40 -7.43
C GLY A 17 7.24 7.58 -7.15
N GLY A 18 6.43 7.99 -6.17
CA GLY A 18 5.22 7.28 -5.74
C GLY A 18 4.18 7.04 -6.85
N THR A 19 4.20 7.83 -7.92
CA THR A 19 3.34 7.68 -9.11
C THR A 19 4.02 6.95 -10.28
N GLY A 20 5.18 6.31 -10.03
CA GLY A 20 5.92 5.58 -11.05
C GLY A 20 5.50 4.13 -11.18
N ASP A 21 5.88 3.50 -12.29
CA ASP A 21 5.52 2.11 -12.64
C ASP A 21 5.88 1.09 -11.54
N LEU A 22 7.05 1.25 -10.88
CA LEU A 22 7.45 0.37 -9.80
C LEU A 22 6.53 0.50 -8.57
N SER A 23 6.08 1.73 -8.27
CA SER A 23 5.19 1.99 -7.15
C SER A 23 3.84 1.34 -7.39
N GLU A 24 3.28 1.55 -8.58
CA GLU A 24 2.01 0.99 -9.05
C GLU A 24 2.03 -0.54 -9.06
N ARG A 25 3.00 -1.14 -9.74
CA ARG A 25 2.99 -2.58 -10.05
C ARG A 25 3.50 -3.46 -8.93
N LYS A 26 4.27 -2.90 -7.99
CA LYS A 26 4.98 -3.68 -6.96
C LYS A 26 4.84 -3.11 -5.57
N LEU A 27 5.17 -1.83 -5.34
CA LEU A 27 5.24 -1.32 -3.97
C LEU A 27 3.86 -1.25 -3.32
N LEU A 28 2.89 -0.58 -3.94
CA LEU A 28 1.53 -0.43 -3.41
C LEU A 28 0.83 -1.80 -3.23
N PRO A 29 0.86 -2.72 -4.22
CA PRO A 29 0.35 -4.08 -4.03
C PRO A 29 1.05 -4.83 -2.88
N SER A 30 2.37 -4.70 -2.74
CA SER A 30 3.11 -5.40 -1.69
C SER A 30 2.80 -4.84 -0.30
N LEU A 31 2.70 -3.51 -0.17
CA LEU A 31 2.32 -2.85 1.07
C LEU A 31 0.88 -3.21 1.46
N TYR A 32 -0.02 -3.31 0.50
CA TYR A 32 -1.38 -3.81 0.73
C TYR A 32 -1.39 -5.22 1.32
N TYR A 33 -0.61 -6.16 0.76
CA TYR A 33 -0.48 -7.50 1.35
C TYR A 33 0.01 -7.44 2.79
N ARG A 34 0.97 -6.55 3.10
CA ARG A 34 1.48 -6.40 4.47
C ARG A 34 0.42 -5.86 5.43
N GLN A 35 -0.41 -4.92 5.00
CA GLN A 35 -1.53 -4.41 5.80
C GLN A 35 -2.60 -5.49 6.02
N ARG A 36 -3.01 -6.17 4.94
CA ARG A 36 -4.00 -7.25 4.98
C ARG A 36 -3.56 -8.40 5.89
N ASP A 37 -2.28 -8.70 5.89
CA ASP A 37 -1.67 -9.72 6.74
C ASP A 37 -1.44 -9.19 8.19
N HIS A 38 -1.96 -8.01 8.53
CA HIS A 38 -1.85 -7.33 9.83
C HIS A 38 -0.41 -7.16 10.33
N GLN A 39 0.54 -6.93 9.41
CA GLN A 39 1.94 -6.71 9.76
C GLN A 39 2.21 -5.27 10.24
N PHE A 40 1.37 -4.30 9.89
CA PHE A 40 1.52 -2.91 10.32
C PHE A 40 0.85 -2.65 11.66
N SER A 41 1.53 -1.90 12.53
CA SER A 41 0.93 -1.35 13.75
C SER A 41 0.54 0.10 13.53
N GLU A 42 -0.64 0.49 14.00
CA GLU A 42 -1.10 1.87 13.88
C GLU A 42 -0.36 2.81 14.85
N PRO A 43 -0.01 4.05 14.45
CA PRO A 43 -0.27 4.68 13.16
C PRO A 43 0.86 4.48 12.12
N THR A 44 0.59 3.78 11.02
CA THR A 44 1.52 3.69 9.87
C THR A 44 1.00 4.53 8.70
N ARG A 45 1.90 5.27 8.04
CA ARG A 45 1.54 6.13 6.89
C ARG A 45 2.38 5.80 5.68
N ILE A 46 1.73 5.73 4.51
CA ILE A 46 2.41 5.58 3.22
C ILE A 46 2.25 6.89 2.46
N ILE A 47 3.38 7.52 2.13
CA ILE A 47 3.44 8.87 1.58
C ILE A 47 4.11 8.80 0.21
N GLY A 48 3.36 9.08 -0.85
CA GLY A 48 3.90 9.21 -2.20
C GLY A 48 4.45 10.61 -2.46
N THR A 49 5.67 10.72 -2.98
CA THR A 49 6.21 11.99 -3.50
C THR A 49 6.68 11.82 -4.94
N SER A 50 6.32 12.76 -5.80
CA SER A 50 6.66 12.71 -7.23
C SER A 50 6.74 14.12 -7.83
N ARG A 51 7.20 14.21 -9.09
CA ARG A 51 7.18 15.47 -9.85
C ARG A 51 5.79 15.85 -10.34
N SER A 52 4.90 14.86 -10.47
CA SER A 52 3.53 15.07 -10.92
C SER A 52 2.73 15.69 -9.78
N LYS A 53 1.92 16.71 -10.11
CA LYS A 53 0.96 17.25 -9.15
C LYS A 53 -0.19 16.26 -9.03
N MET A 54 -0.43 15.81 -7.81
CA MET A 54 -1.49 14.89 -7.46
C MET A 54 -1.97 15.27 -6.05
N SER A 55 -3.27 15.35 -5.82
CA SER A 55 -3.84 15.54 -4.48
C SER A 55 -3.76 14.24 -3.67
N ASP A 56 -4.00 14.32 -2.37
CA ASP A 56 -4.03 13.15 -1.50
C ASP A 56 -5.15 12.19 -1.92
N GLU A 57 -6.31 12.71 -2.33
CA GLU A 57 -7.44 11.91 -2.81
C GLU A 57 -7.13 11.22 -4.14
N GLU A 58 -6.46 11.91 -5.05
CA GLU A 58 -6.02 11.35 -6.32
C GLU A 58 -4.99 10.23 -6.10
N PHE A 59 -4.08 10.41 -5.14
CA PHE A 59 -3.09 9.39 -4.81
C PHE A 59 -3.71 8.16 -4.14
N GLN A 60 -4.68 8.35 -3.25
CA GLN A 60 -5.45 7.24 -2.67
C GLN A 60 -6.25 6.49 -3.74
N ALA A 61 -6.87 7.19 -4.69
CA ALA A 61 -7.56 6.57 -5.81
C ALA A 61 -6.60 5.76 -6.70
N PHE A 62 -5.44 6.33 -7.02
CA PHE A 62 -4.36 5.65 -7.74
C PHE A 62 -3.89 4.38 -7.02
N ALA A 63 -3.69 4.43 -5.70
CA ALA A 63 -3.30 3.26 -4.93
C ALA A 63 -4.36 2.15 -4.94
N LYS A 64 -5.65 2.52 -4.80
CA LYS A 64 -6.76 1.56 -4.88
C LYS A 64 -6.88 0.93 -6.25
N GLN A 65 -6.64 1.71 -7.31
CA GLN A 65 -6.59 1.20 -8.68
C GLN A 65 -5.43 0.22 -8.86
N ALA A 66 -4.22 0.60 -8.44
CA ALA A 66 -3.03 -0.24 -8.51
C ALA A 66 -3.23 -1.59 -7.79
N ILE A 67 -3.88 -1.58 -6.62
CA ILE A 67 -4.24 -2.81 -5.89
C ILE A 67 -5.25 -3.62 -6.69
N SER A 68 -6.32 -3.00 -7.17
CA SER A 68 -7.37 -3.68 -7.94
C SER A 68 -6.85 -4.32 -9.23
N GLU A 69 -5.82 -3.73 -9.86
CA GLU A 69 -5.22 -4.22 -11.10
C GLU A 69 -4.12 -5.27 -10.89
N HIS A 70 -3.35 -5.18 -9.80
CA HIS A 70 -2.14 -5.99 -9.62
C HIS A 70 -2.19 -7.00 -8.47
N VAL A 71 -3.17 -6.90 -7.56
CA VAL A 71 -3.45 -7.93 -6.56
C VAL A 71 -4.46 -8.92 -7.12
N LYS A 72 -4.31 -10.20 -6.79
CA LYS A 72 -5.27 -11.21 -7.26
C LYS A 72 -6.64 -10.92 -6.64
N PRO A 73 -7.75 -11.02 -7.39
CA PRO A 73 -9.07 -10.70 -6.85
C PRO A 73 -9.45 -11.48 -5.59
N ALA A 74 -8.98 -12.73 -5.45
CA ALA A 74 -9.21 -13.56 -4.26
C ALA A 74 -8.47 -13.08 -3.00
N ASP A 75 -7.44 -12.24 -3.19
CA ASP A 75 -6.59 -11.72 -2.13
C ASP A 75 -7.04 -10.32 -1.65
N ILE A 76 -8.00 -9.69 -2.34
CA ILE A 76 -8.50 -8.36 -2.03
C ILE A 76 -9.64 -8.45 -1.01
N ASP A 77 -9.37 -8.01 0.21
CA ASP A 77 -10.37 -7.73 1.24
C ASP A 77 -10.87 -6.28 1.14
N ALA A 78 -12.19 -6.11 1.11
CA ALA A 78 -12.85 -4.81 0.93
C ALA A 78 -12.68 -3.86 2.11
N LYS A 79 -12.54 -4.39 3.34
CA LYS A 79 -12.30 -3.59 4.54
C LYS A 79 -10.85 -3.10 4.52
N GLU A 80 -9.90 -3.99 4.24
CA GLU A 80 -8.48 -3.63 4.17
C GLU A 80 -8.19 -2.66 3.03
N LEU A 81 -8.84 -2.82 1.88
CA LEU A 81 -8.69 -1.89 0.73
C LEU A 81 -9.25 -0.50 1.02
N LYS A 82 -10.25 -0.39 1.91
CA LYS A 82 -10.81 0.90 2.32
C LYS A 82 -9.90 1.62 3.32
N THR A 83 -9.24 0.86 4.19
CA THR A 83 -8.29 1.36 5.18
C THR A 83 -6.96 1.77 4.54
N PHE A 84 -6.52 1.05 3.51
CA PHE A 84 -5.33 1.37 2.71
C PHE A 84 -5.54 2.66 1.88
#